data_AF-A0A542H4Z0-F1
#
_entry.id   AF-A0A542H4Z0-F1
#
_cell.length_a   1.000
_cell.length_b   1.000
_cell.length_c   1.000
_cell.angle_alpha   90.00
_cell.angle_beta   90.00
_cell.angle_gamma   90.00
#
_symmetry.space_group_name_H-M   'P 1'
#
loop_
_entity.id
_entity.type
_entity.pdbx_description
1 polymer ?
#
loop_
_entity_poly.entity_id
_entity_poly.type
_entity_poly.pdbx_seq_one_letter_code
_entity_poly.pdbx_strand_id
1 'polypeptide(L)'
;MRIGRHQVDGAVVSAAREDFANRIGGQVRSMSKAGRMATYEWTSIAEEFLDHLGALSVETPDLDTPEAKAVLGDATEAAAGAVAFAAYFPHCSFHVTLNYVNFGMGYDAEDEDAAEESVTPGEWIDAFCLAVLSDKAKWHGEAFHFARQKFAGTDGTPAAELIKGFMAQVLDDTGDDDADYPPSTRHKLAALDAALARIRSREEQTGESLLGRPHSVALATLRALAAEDRAGFDSGLTALLLPHSDLPGPGASPGSLLPLLPVALAALAYRTLGWAPALETDYLPRALVTGFETRGPRVEGFGRRRRPEAVAALAAGPLPVGRPALERAPAPESEALFDRYTREALTPVDGQSLAVRQLGSALRYQELLFKWRASDSGEVTDAQLENLRLASQLGAALFRIALAEPGTEARVTVDGRTFGCPATRGEDASAGNWQTATAFALITGVREDLAPLVLTGPTFTSDDRSAFASYRVALHDYLKGADPEPAMERALRDLGKARDWGFFPPPGALLSQLVEGDEESFNLALADALEAHRDHYRVADRADDPDARFDLDALALACHARRRGWNVRVESPYLPRRLLQAAEPF
;
A
#
# COMPACT_ATOMS: atom_id res chain seq x y z
N MET A 1 -33.31 12.36 -7.11
CA MET A 1 -34.07 11.12 -6.84
C MET A 1 -33.29 10.32 -5.80
N ARG A 2 -33.97 9.72 -4.81
CA ARG A 2 -33.30 8.93 -3.76
C ARG A 2 -33.57 7.44 -3.98
N ILE A 3 -32.51 6.62 -3.96
CA ILE A 3 -32.60 5.15 -3.98
C ILE A 3 -32.09 4.65 -2.63
N GLY A 4 -32.92 3.91 -1.91
CA GLY A 4 -32.54 3.30 -0.63
C GLY A 4 -31.76 2.01 -0.84
N ARG A 5 -30.72 1.80 -0.03
CA ARG A 5 -29.98 0.54 -0.01
C ARG A 5 -30.81 -0.56 0.68
N HIS A 6 -30.79 -1.77 0.13
CA HIS A 6 -31.44 -2.92 0.73
C HIS A 6 -30.78 -3.28 2.07
N GLN A 7 -31.47 -4.06 2.89
CA GLN A 7 -30.99 -4.44 4.21
C GLN A 7 -30.32 -5.81 4.15
N VAL A 8 -29.17 -5.95 4.82
CA VAL A 8 -28.49 -7.23 5.07
C VAL A 8 -28.61 -7.53 6.56
N ASP A 9 -28.78 -8.80 6.90
CA ASP A 9 -28.93 -9.24 8.28
C ASP A 9 -27.71 -8.83 9.13
N GLY A 10 -27.97 -8.23 10.30
CA GLY A 10 -26.91 -7.69 11.18
C GLY A 10 -25.93 -8.75 11.69
N ALA A 11 -26.35 -10.01 11.83
CA ALA A 11 -25.47 -11.11 12.20
C ALA A 11 -24.52 -11.47 11.05
N VAL A 12 -25.00 -11.41 9.80
CA VAL A 12 -24.17 -11.63 8.59
C VAL A 12 -23.15 -10.49 8.42
N VAL A 13 -23.57 -9.24 8.61
CA VAL A 13 -22.66 -8.08 8.61
C VAL A 13 -21.59 -8.21 9.70
N SER A 14 -21.98 -8.64 10.90
CA SER A 14 -21.04 -8.83 12.01
C SER A 14 -20.05 -9.96 11.71
N ALA A 15 -20.52 -11.10 11.21
CA ALA A 15 -19.67 -12.24 10.86
C ALA A 15 -18.66 -11.93 9.75
N ALA A 16 -19.04 -11.10 8.76
CA ALA A 16 -18.12 -10.67 7.71
C ALA A 16 -16.99 -9.77 8.25
N ARG A 17 -17.19 -9.09 9.39
CA ARG A 17 -16.22 -8.17 9.99
C ARG A 17 -15.37 -8.80 11.08
N GLU A 18 -15.96 -9.66 11.88
CA GLU A 18 -15.30 -10.23 13.05
C GLU A 18 -14.06 -11.04 12.66
N ASP A 19 -12.92 -10.69 13.26
CA ASP A 19 -11.63 -11.36 13.10
C ASP A 19 -11.20 -11.58 11.63
N PHE A 20 -11.60 -10.65 10.75
CA PHE A 20 -11.46 -10.84 9.29
C PHE A 20 -10.00 -11.10 8.86
N ALA A 21 -9.03 -10.34 9.38
CA ALA A 21 -7.61 -10.48 9.03
C ALA A 21 -7.07 -11.90 9.31
N ASN A 22 -7.37 -12.46 10.48
CA ASN A 22 -6.96 -13.81 10.83
C ASN A 22 -7.70 -14.87 10.00
N ARG A 23 -9.01 -14.67 9.76
CA ARG A 23 -9.85 -15.57 8.98
C ARG A 23 -9.37 -15.67 7.53
N ILE A 24 -9.24 -14.54 6.84
CA ILE A 24 -8.81 -14.51 5.44
C ILE A 24 -7.34 -14.96 5.30
N GLY A 25 -6.46 -14.55 6.21
CA GLY A 25 -5.08 -15.04 6.22
C GLY A 25 -4.97 -16.55 6.45
N GLY A 26 -5.82 -17.11 7.33
CA GLY A 26 -5.93 -18.55 7.55
C GLY A 26 -6.43 -19.31 6.31
N GLN A 27 -7.47 -18.79 5.66
CA GLN A 27 -8.06 -19.35 4.44
C GLN A 27 -7.05 -19.40 3.30
N VAL A 28 -6.39 -18.28 2.97
CA VAL A 28 -5.39 -18.20 1.90
C VAL A 28 -4.25 -19.19 2.14
N ARG A 29 -3.69 -19.24 3.35
CA ARG A 29 -2.62 -20.20 3.71
C ARG A 29 -3.09 -21.66 3.70
N SER A 30 -4.37 -21.91 3.93
CA SER A 30 -4.95 -23.25 3.87
C SER A 30 -5.12 -23.69 2.41
N MET A 31 -5.69 -22.83 1.56
CA MET A 31 -5.85 -23.08 0.13
C MET A 31 -4.48 -23.32 -0.55
N SER A 32 -3.48 -22.50 -0.25
CA SER A 32 -2.14 -22.64 -0.81
C SER A 32 -1.42 -23.93 -0.39
N LYS A 33 -1.82 -24.55 0.73
CA LYS A 33 -1.30 -25.85 1.19
C LYS A 33 -2.07 -27.02 0.60
N ALA A 34 -3.34 -26.82 0.26
CA ALA A 34 -4.20 -27.85 -0.32
C ALA A 34 -3.86 -28.12 -1.79
N GLY A 35 -3.25 -27.15 -2.48
CA GLY A 35 -2.80 -27.29 -3.85
C GLY A 35 -2.47 -25.94 -4.48
N ARG A 36 -2.38 -25.94 -5.81
CA ARG A 36 -2.30 -24.71 -6.59
C ARG A 36 -3.62 -23.96 -6.45
N MET A 37 -3.55 -22.67 -6.14
CA MET A 37 -4.73 -21.80 -6.19
C MET A 37 -4.98 -21.42 -7.65
N ALA A 38 -6.15 -21.77 -8.17
CA ALA A 38 -6.54 -21.55 -9.55
C ALA A 38 -7.64 -20.48 -9.62
N THR A 39 -8.39 -20.42 -10.73
CA THR A 39 -9.45 -19.40 -10.91
C THR A 39 -10.44 -19.38 -9.75
N TYR A 40 -10.92 -20.55 -9.31
CA TYR A 40 -11.90 -20.67 -8.23
C TYR A 40 -11.41 -20.12 -6.88
N GLU A 41 -10.22 -20.52 -6.43
CA GLU A 41 -9.69 -20.07 -5.14
C GLU A 41 -9.51 -18.55 -5.11
N TRP A 42 -9.01 -17.97 -6.20
CA TRP A 42 -8.82 -16.53 -6.32
C TRP A 42 -10.14 -15.76 -6.36
N THR A 43 -11.15 -16.25 -7.11
CA THR A 43 -12.49 -15.67 -7.11
C THR A 43 -13.11 -15.71 -5.71
N SER A 44 -13.01 -16.86 -5.01
CA SER A 44 -13.53 -17.01 -3.65
C SER A 44 -12.87 -16.05 -2.65
N ILE A 45 -11.56 -15.80 -2.77
CA ILE A 45 -10.87 -14.82 -1.94
C ILE A 45 -11.33 -13.40 -2.24
N ALA A 46 -11.54 -13.05 -3.52
CA ALA A 46 -12.06 -11.74 -3.90
C ALA A 46 -13.46 -11.51 -3.32
N GLU A 47 -14.33 -12.52 -3.34
CA GLU A 47 -15.68 -12.47 -2.75
C GLU A 47 -15.64 -12.24 -1.23
N GLU A 48 -14.72 -12.89 -0.50
CA GLU A 48 -14.55 -12.67 0.94
C GLU A 48 -14.12 -11.22 1.27
N PHE A 49 -13.22 -10.64 0.48
CA PHE A 49 -12.87 -9.21 0.62
C PHE A 49 -14.03 -8.29 0.25
N LEU A 50 -14.83 -8.63 -0.77
CA LEU A 50 -16.01 -7.86 -1.16
C LEU A 50 -17.09 -7.89 -0.07
N ASP A 51 -17.34 -9.03 0.55
CA ASP A 51 -18.26 -9.15 1.67
C ASP A 51 -17.77 -8.35 2.87
N HIS A 52 -16.46 -8.39 3.16
CA HIS A 52 -15.90 -7.54 4.20
C HIS A 52 -16.06 -6.04 3.89
N LEU A 53 -15.76 -5.60 2.66
CA LEU A 53 -15.92 -4.21 2.22
C LEU A 53 -17.39 -3.75 2.30
N GLY A 54 -18.31 -4.62 1.88
CA GLY A 54 -19.74 -4.40 1.99
C GLY A 54 -20.18 -4.22 3.43
N ALA A 55 -19.66 -5.03 4.35
CA ALA A 55 -19.94 -4.92 5.78
C ALA A 55 -19.34 -3.63 6.40
N LEU A 56 -18.14 -3.20 5.99
CA LEU A 56 -17.57 -1.90 6.39
C LEU A 56 -18.47 -0.73 5.97
N SER A 57 -19.12 -0.84 4.81
CA SER A 57 -20.02 0.20 4.29
C SER A 57 -21.32 0.37 5.11
N VAL A 58 -21.61 -0.55 6.04
CA VAL A 58 -22.74 -0.42 6.96
C VAL A 58 -22.42 0.56 8.09
N GLU A 59 -21.19 0.52 8.62
CA GLU A 59 -20.75 1.45 9.68
C GLU A 59 -20.20 2.76 9.11
N THR A 60 -19.44 2.69 8.02
CA THR A 60 -18.89 3.86 7.33
C THR A 60 -19.38 3.88 5.88
N PRO A 61 -20.57 4.44 5.59
CA PRO A 61 -21.17 4.43 4.26
C PRO A 61 -20.28 5.02 3.15
N ASP A 62 -19.44 6.00 3.49
CA ASP A 62 -18.51 6.62 2.54
C ASP A 62 -17.31 5.74 2.18
N LEU A 63 -17.01 4.71 2.99
CA LEU A 63 -15.82 3.84 2.90
C LEU A 63 -14.48 4.60 2.92
N ASP A 64 -14.44 5.81 3.47
CA ASP A 64 -13.24 6.65 3.51
C ASP A 64 -12.34 6.28 4.70
N THR A 65 -11.84 5.05 4.68
CA THR A 65 -10.93 4.51 5.70
C THR A 65 -9.73 3.82 5.04
N PRO A 66 -8.56 3.81 5.70
CA PRO A 66 -7.39 3.06 5.22
C PRO A 66 -7.69 1.57 5.05
N GLU A 67 -8.50 1.03 5.96
CA GLU A 67 -8.97 -0.36 5.97
C GLU A 67 -9.76 -0.69 4.70
N ALA A 68 -10.80 0.10 4.38
CA ALA A 68 -11.60 -0.09 3.17
C ALA A 68 -10.75 0.04 1.88
N LYS A 69 -9.76 0.94 1.87
CA LYS A 69 -8.83 1.09 0.75
C LYS A 69 -7.97 -0.16 0.54
N ALA A 70 -7.44 -0.73 1.61
CA ALA A 70 -6.61 -1.93 1.54
C ALA A 70 -7.43 -3.16 1.11
N VAL A 71 -8.63 -3.31 1.66
CA VAL A 71 -9.58 -4.38 1.31
C VAL A 71 -9.98 -4.32 -0.17
N LEU A 72 -10.27 -3.13 -0.71
CA LEU A 72 -10.53 -2.96 -2.16
C LEU A 72 -9.30 -3.36 -3.00
N GLY A 73 -8.12 -2.97 -2.54
CA GLY A 73 -6.86 -3.30 -3.21
C GLY A 73 -6.66 -4.80 -3.35
N ASP A 74 -6.84 -5.55 -2.27
CA ASP A 74 -6.65 -7.00 -2.28
C ASP A 74 -7.83 -7.78 -2.90
N ALA A 75 -9.06 -7.27 -2.81
CA ALA A 75 -10.18 -7.76 -3.62
C ALA A 75 -9.85 -7.68 -5.12
N THR A 76 -9.24 -6.55 -5.54
CA THR A 76 -8.79 -6.38 -6.92
C THR A 76 -7.70 -7.37 -7.28
N GLU A 77 -6.64 -7.49 -6.47
CA GLU A 77 -5.52 -8.38 -6.77
C GLU A 77 -5.94 -9.85 -6.82
N ALA A 78 -6.86 -10.28 -5.94
CA ALA A 78 -7.43 -11.62 -5.98
C ALA A 78 -8.26 -11.83 -7.27
N ALA A 79 -9.18 -10.93 -7.60
CA ALA A 79 -10.03 -11.07 -8.80
C ALA A 79 -9.20 -11.01 -10.09
N ALA A 80 -8.24 -10.08 -10.17
CA ALA A 80 -7.30 -9.99 -11.28
C ALA A 80 -6.36 -11.20 -11.32
N GLY A 81 -6.03 -11.81 -10.17
CA GLY A 81 -5.29 -13.06 -10.07
C GLY A 81 -6.01 -14.24 -10.71
N ALA A 82 -7.34 -14.34 -10.54
CA ALA A 82 -8.16 -15.33 -11.25
C ALA A 82 -8.12 -15.10 -12.77
N VAL A 83 -8.25 -13.85 -13.22
CA VAL A 83 -8.16 -13.48 -14.64
C VAL A 83 -6.76 -13.77 -15.20
N ALA A 84 -5.70 -13.44 -14.46
CA ALA A 84 -4.31 -13.70 -14.83
C ALA A 84 -4.03 -15.20 -14.94
N PHE A 85 -4.56 -16.00 -14.01
CA PHE A 85 -4.47 -17.46 -14.09
C PHE A 85 -5.13 -17.97 -15.37
N ALA A 86 -6.36 -17.55 -15.66
CA ALA A 86 -7.05 -17.92 -16.89
C ALA A 86 -6.36 -17.40 -18.17
N ALA A 87 -5.65 -16.27 -18.09
CA ALA A 87 -4.98 -15.66 -19.25
C ALA A 87 -3.62 -16.30 -19.55
N TYR A 88 -2.83 -16.54 -18.51
CA TYR A 88 -1.40 -16.81 -18.63
C TYR A 88 -1.03 -18.26 -18.36
N PHE A 89 -1.73 -18.94 -17.45
CA PHE A 89 -1.43 -20.33 -17.12
C PHE A 89 -1.95 -21.27 -18.22
N PRO A 90 -1.19 -22.29 -18.67
CA PRO A 90 0.15 -22.70 -18.24
C PRO A 90 1.33 -22.04 -18.99
N HIS A 91 1.09 -21.09 -19.87
CA HIS A 91 2.09 -20.64 -20.85
C HIS A 91 3.10 -19.59 -20.35
N CYS A 92 2.75 -18.80 -19.34
CA CYS A 92 3.55 -17.66 -18.89
C CYS A 92 3.65 -17.62 -17.37
N SER A 93 4.80 -17.19 -16.85
CA SER A 93 4.98 -16.97 -15.42
C SER A 93 4.31 -15.66 -14.98
N PHE A 94 3.67 -15.67 -13.81
CA PHE A 94 3.06 -14.48 -13.20
C PHE A 94 3.01 -14.61 -11.67
N HIS A 95 2.69 -13.52 -10.98
CA HIS A 95 2.63 -13.47 -9.52
C HIS A 95 1.35 -12.75 -9.08
N VAL A 96 0.73 -13.25 -8.01
CA VAL A 96 -0.40 -12.61 -7.33
C VAL A 96 0.03 -12.27 -5.91
N THR A 97 -0.21 -11.04 -5.46
CA THR A 97 0.18 -10.55 -4.12
C THR A 97 -1.01 -9.92 -3.41
N LEU A 98 -1.25 -10.35 -2.18
CA LEU A 98 -2.25 -9.83 -1.26
C LEU A 98 -1.53 -9.08 -0.12
N ASN A 99 -1.55 -7.75 -0.16
CA ASN A 99 -0.83 -6.91 0.79
C ASN A 99 -1.53 -6.81 2.15
N TYR A 100 -2.84 -7.06 2.20
CA TYR A 100 -3.65 -7.05 3.41
C TYR A 100 -3.24 -8.16 4.38
N VAL A 101 -2.89 -9.33 3.85
CA VAL A 101 -2.44 -10.52 4.62
C VAL A 101 -0.96 -10.86 4.44
N ASN A 102 -0.20 -10.01 3.74
CA ASN A 102 1.20 -10.23 3.39
C ASN A 102 1.44 -11.63 2.78
N PHE A 103 0.68 -11.95 1.73
CA PHE A 103 0.76 -13.23 1.03
C PHE A 103 1.11 -13.01 -0.44
N GLY A 104 1.93 -13.90 -1.00
CA GLY A 104 2.27 -13.90 -2.42
C GLY A 104 2.34 -15.31 -2.97
N MET A 105 1.90 -15.50 -4.21
CA MET A 105 1.97 -16.76 -4.92
C MET A 105 2.49 -16.53 -6.34
N GLY A 106 3.56 -17.24 -6.70
CA GLY A 106 4.12 -17.25 -8.05
C GLY A 106 3.68 -18.49 -8.81
N TYR A 107 3.55 -18.33 -10.12
CA TYR A 107 3.23 -19.39 -11.07
C TYR A 107 4.33 -19.42 -12.13
N ASP A 108 4.86 -20.61 -12.39
CA ASP A 108 5.79 -20.85 -13.48
C ASP A 108 5.06 -21.39 -14.71
N ALA A 109 5.65 -21.19 -15.89
CA ALA A 109 5.16 -21.84 -17.09
C ALA A 109 5.32 -23.38 -16.98
N GLU A 110 4.31 -24.12 -17.44
CA GLU A 110 4.27 -25.59 -17.40
C GLU A 110 4.12 -26.16 -18.82
N ASP A 111 4.36 -27.48 -18.94
CA ASP A 111 4.20 -28.20 -20.21
C ASP A 111 2.72 -28.17 -20.68
N GLU A 112 2.50 -28.26 -22.01
CA GLU A 112 1.20 -28.06 -22.69
C GLU A 112 0.06 -29.00 -22.25
N ASP A 113 0.33 -30.03 -21.45
CA ASP A 113 -0.66 -31.02 -20.98
C ASP A 113 -1.52 -30.53 -19.79
N ALA A 114 -1.26 -29.33 -19.25
CA ALA A 114 -2.09 -28.76 -18.18
C ALA A 114 -3.45 -28.26 -18.71
N ALA A 115 -4.52 -28.53 -17.96
CA ALA A 115 -5.87 -28.15 -18.37
C ALA A 115 -6.00 -26.62 -18.50
N GLU A 116 -6.46 -26.15 -19.66
CA GLU A 116 -6.80 -24.74 -19.85
C GLU A 116 -7.98 -24.35 -18.95
N GLU A 117 -7.80 -23.29 -18.16
CA GLU A 117 -8.87 -22.68 -17.37
C GLU A 117 -9.42 -21.42 -18.05
N SER A 118 -10.64 -21.05 -17.67
CA SER A 118 -11.30 -19.83 -18.12
C SER A 118 -12.12 -19.24 -16.99
N VAL A 119 -12.09 -17.91 -16.84
CA VAL A 119 -13.12 -17.19 -16.09
C VAL A 119 -14.39 -17.07 -16.92
N THR A 120 -15.54 -16.90 -16.31
CA THR A 120 -16.78 -16.54 -17.00
C THR A 120 -16.80 -15.05 -17.39
N PRO A 121 -17.66 -14.63 -18.34
CA PRO A 121 -17.84 -13.21 -18.63
C PRO A 121 -18.27 -12.38 -17.41
N GLY A 122 -19.00 -12.97 -16.46
CA GLY A 122 -19.41 -12.29 -15.22
C GLY A 122 -18.22 -12.02 -14.30
N GLU A 123 -17.43 -13.06 -14.00
CA GLU A 123 -16.21 -12.94 -13.19
C GLU A 123 -15.21 -11.96 -13.82
N TRP A 124 -15.09 -11.95 -15.15
CA TRP A 124 -14.28 -10.96 -15.87
C TRP A 124 -14.80 -9.54 -15.61
N ILE A 125 -16.12 -9.30 -15.71
CA ILE A 125 -16.72 -7.97 -15.51
C ILE A 125 -16.52 -7.50 -14.06
N ASP A 126 -16.72 -8.38 -13.08
CA ASP A 126 -16.55 -8.03 -11.67
C ASP A 126 -15.09 -7.72 -11.34
N ALA A 127 -14.15 -8.54 -11.82
CA ALA A 127 -12.71 -8.27 -11.72
C ALA A 127 -12.32 -6.95 -12.40
N PHE A 128 -12.88 -6.67 -13.57
CA PHE A 128 -12.62 -5.42 -14.29
C PHE A 128 -13.18 -4.21 -13.55
N CYS A 129 -14.38 -4.31 -12.99
CA CYS A 129 -14.96 -3.25 -12.17
C CYS A 129 -14.10 -2.96 -10.95
N LEU A 130 -13.64 -3.99 -10.24
CA LEU A 130 -12.69 -3.85 -9.13
C LEU A 130 -11.39 -3.15 -9.58
N ALA A 131 -10.82 -3.56 -10.72
CA ALA A 131 -9.62 -2.94 -11.28
C ALA A 131 -9.84 -1.46 -11.68
N VAL A 132 -11.04 -1.09 -12.14
CA VAL A 132 -11.39 0.33 -12.36
C VAL A 132 -11.45 1.09 -11.04
N LEU A 133 -12.10 0.52 -10.02
CA LEU A 133 -12.28 1.17 -8.72
C LEU A 133 -10.95 1.42 -8.00
N SER A 134 -10.00 0.49 -8.12
CA SER A 134 -8.65 0.60 -7.56
C SER A 134 -7.62 1.27 -8.47
N ASP A 135 -8.03 1.76 -9.65
CA ASP A 135 -7.15 2.37 -10.67
C ASP A 135 -6.03 1.45 -11.19
N LYS A 136 -6.30 0.14 -11.24
CA LYS A 136 -5.41 -0.92 -11.72
C LYS A 136 -5.83 -1.56 -13.04
N ALA A 137 -6.88 -1.05 -13.69
CA ALA A 137 -7.36 -1.60 -14.97
C ALA A 137 -6.24 -1.69 -16.02
N LYS A 138 -5.44 -0.63 -16.19
CA LYS A 138 -4.30 -0.62 -17.13
C LYS A 138 -3.18 -1.55 -16.70
N TRP A 139 -2.91 -1.65 -15.40
CA TRP A 139 -1.87 -2.51 -14.85
C TRP A 139 -2.13 -3.98 -15.17
N HIS A 140 -3.38 -4.44 -15.05
CA HIS A 140 -3.80 -5.80 -15.41
C HIS A 140 -4.34 -5.91 -16.85
N GLY A 141 -4.18 -4.88 -17.69
CA GLY A 141 -4.88 -4.76 -18.97
C GLY A 141 -4.56 -5.90 -19.95
N GLU A 142 -3.33 -6.40 -19.92
CA GLU A 142 -2.90 -7.55 -20.73
C GLU A 142 -3.62 -8.84 -20.32
N ALA A 143 -3.71 -9.13 -19.01
CA ALA A 143 -4.44 -10.30 -18.51
C ALA A 143 -5.91 -10.26 -18.92
N PHE A 144 -6.54 -9.09 -18.79
CA PHE A 144 -7.92 -8.87 -19.24
C PHE A 144 -8.07 -9.06 -20.75
N HIS A 145 -7.11 -8.59 -21.55
CA HIS A 145 -7.09 -8.77 -23.00
C HIS A 145 -7.03 -10.26 -23.38
N PHE A 146 -6.10 -11.04 -22.81
CA PHE A 146 -5.95 -12.45 -23.18
C PHE A 146 -7.10 -13.31 -22.65
N ALA A 147 -7.55 -13.11 -21.41
CA ALA A 147 -8.66 -13.86 -20.85
C ALA A 147 -9.94 -13.73 -21.70
N ARG A 148 -10.20 -12.55 -22.29
CA ARG A 148 -11.41 -12.33 -23.10
C ARG A 148 -11.42 -13.11 -24.43
N GLN A 149 -10.25 -13.50 -24.95
CA GLN A 149 -10.16 -14.24 -26.23
C GLN A 149 -10.82 -15.62 -26.11
N LYS A 150 -10.92 -16.16 -24.90
CA LYS A 150 -11.61 -17.43 -24.60
C LYS A 150 -13.15 -17.32 -24.70
N PHE A 151 -13.71 -16.14 -24.88
CA PHE A 151 -15.16 -15.92 -25.06
C PHE A 151 -15.63 -16.03 -26.52
N ALA A 152 -14.88 -16.71 -27.38
CA ALA A 152 -15.25 -16.91 -28.78
C ALA A 152 -16.66 -17.52 -28.94
N GLY A 153 -17.43 -17.04 -29.91
CA GLY A 153 -18.80 -17.50 -30.18
C GLY A 153 -19.89 -16.91 -29.27
N THR A 154 -19.54 -15.99 -28.36
CA THR A 154 -20.50 -15.29 -27.49
C THR A 154 -20.98 -13.94 -28.03
N ASP A 155 -20.72 -13.66 -29.31
CA ASP A 155 -21.07 -12.39 -29.95
C ASP A 155 -22.55 -12.04 -29.84
N GLY A 156 -22.82 -10.76 -29.58
CA GLY A 156 -24.17 -10.26 -29.34
C GLY A 156 -24.78 -10.66 -27.99
N THR A 157 -24.09 -11.45 -27.13
CA THR A 157 -24.53 -11.56 -25.73
C THR A 157 -24.27 -10.24 -24.99
N PRO A 158 -25.18 -9.80 -24.10
CA PRO A 158 -24.99 -8.59 -23.32
C PRO A 158 -23.66 -8.52 -22.55
N ALA A 159 -23.22 -9.64 -21.95
CA ALA A 159 -21.97 -9.69 -21.20
C ALA A 159 -20.74 -9.50 -22.12
N ALA A 160 -20.63 -10.28 -23.20
CA ALA A 160 -19.49 -10.20 -24.10
C ALA A 160 -19.37 -8.84 -24.78
N GLU A 161 -20.50 -8.23 -25.13
CA GLU A 161 -20.52 -6.90 -25.75
C GLU A 161 -20.18 -5.78 -24.75
N LEU A 162 -20.56 -5.92 -23.47
CA LEU A 162 -20.10 -5.02 -22.41
C LEU A 162 -18.58 -5.10 -22.21
N ILE A 163 -18.00 -6.31 -22.21
CA ILE A 163 -16.56 -6.54 -22.12
C ILE A 163 -15.82 -5.79 -23.24
N LYS A 164 -16.26 -5.93 -24.49
CA LYS A 164 -15.70 -5.18 -25.63
C LYS A 164 -15.79 -3.66 -25.43
N GLY A 165 -16.93 -3.18 -24.90
CA GLY A 165 -17.11 -1.77 -24.57
C GLY A 165 -16.12 -1.26 -23.52
N PHE A 166 -15.88 -2.03 -22.46
CA PHE A 166 -14.90 -1.69 -21.43
C PHE A 166 -13.47 -1.69 -21.96
N MET A 167 -13.08 -2.70 -22.75
CA MET A 167 -11.77 -2.74 -23.41
C MET A 167 -11.52 -1.48 -24.25
N ALA A 168 -12.51 -1.09 -25.07
CA ALA A 168 -12.40 0.09 -25.92
C ALA A 168 -12.31 1.39 -25.11
N GLN A 169 -13.15 1.53 -24.09
CA GLN A 169 -13.26 2.79 -23.36
C GLN A 169 -12.09 3.01 -22.39
N VAL A 170 -11.66 1.97 -21.68
CA VAL A 170 -10.72 2.07 -20.55
C VAL A 170 -9.31 1.63 -20.92
N LEU A 171 -9.17 0.59 -21.75
CA LEU A 171 -7.88 0.01 -22.14
C LEU A 171 -7.42 0.39 -23.55
N ASP A 172 -8.17 1.27 -24.24
CA ASP A 172 -7.84 1.74 -25.58
C ASP A 172 -7.79 0.59 -26.64
N ASP A 173 -8.42 -0.54 -26.34
CA ASP A 173 -8.47 -1.74 -27.19
C ASP A 173 -9.86 -1.88 -27.84
N THR A 174 -9.96 -1.44 -29.09
CA THR A 174 -11.21 -1.53 -29.87
C THR A 174 -11.41 -2.89 -30.56
N GLY A 175 -10.42 -3.80 -30.47
CA GLY A 175 -10.37 -5.05 -31.22
C GLY A 175 -10.11 -4.90 -32.72
N ASP A 176 -9.70 -3.72 -33.17
CA ASP A 176 -9.26 -3.43 -34.54
C ASP A 176 -7.75 -3.12 -34.50
N ASP A 177 -6.94 -4.11 -34.85
CA ASP A 177 -5.47 -4.00 -34.83
C ASP A 177 -4.93 -3.05 -35.92
N ASP A 178 -5.76 -2.69 -36.90
CA ASP A 178 -5.42 -1.78 -37.99
C ASP A 178 -5.80 -0.31 -37.68
N ALA A 179 -6.43 -0.05 -36.53
CA ALA A 179 -6.85 1.29 -36.12
C ALA A 179 -5.71 2.12 -35.48
N ASP A 180 -5.81 3.45 -35.57
CA ASP A 180 -4.90 4.38 -34.89
C ASP A 180 -4.86 4.14 -33.37
N TYR A 181 -3.66 4.10 -32.78
CA TYR A 181 -3.44 3.90 -31.34
C TYR A 181 -2.79 5.15 -30.68
N PRO A 182 -3.37 5.69 -29.59
CA PRO A 182 -4.65 5.31 -28.98
C PRO A 182 -5.86 5.70 -29.86
N PRO A 183 -7.00 4.98 -29.77
CA PRO A 183 -8.17 5.23 -30.60
C PRO A 183 -8.82 6.58 -30.26
N SER A 184 -9.28 7.28 -31.30
CA SER A 184 -10.04 8.52 -31.14
C SER A 184 -11.37 8.28 -30.41
N THR A 185 -11.93 9.33 -29.77
CA THR A 185 -13.27 9.29 -29.17
C THR A 185 -14.33 8.77 -30.15
N ARG A 186 -14.21 9.14 -31.44
CA ARG A 186 -15.11 8.67 -32.49
C ARG A 186 -14.99 7.16 -32.73
N HIS A 187 -13.78 6.61 -32.71
CA HIS A 187 -13.56 5.17 -32.85
C HIS A 187 -14.11 4.40 -31.65
N LYS A 188 -13.88 4.88 -30.42
CA LYS A 188 -14.47 4.31 -29.20
C LYS A 188 -16.00 4.30 -29.25
N LEU A 189 -16.61 5.41 -29.64
CA LEU A 189 -18.06 5.52 -29.81
C LEU A 189 -18.60 4.55 -30.88
N ALA A 190 -17.92 4.43 -32.02
CA ALA A 190 -18.31 3.49 -33.07
C ALA A 190 -18.27 2.04 -32.59
N ALA A 191 -17.26 1.66 -31.80
CA ALA A 191 -17.16 0.33 -31.20
C ALA A 191 -18.34 0.04 -30.25
N LEU A 192 -18.70 1.01 -29.40
CA LEU A 192 -19.84 0.91 -28.47
C LEU A 192 -21.18 0.82 -29.21
N ASP A 193 -21.38 1.64 -30.25
CA ASP A 193 -22.59 1.60 -31.08
C ASP A 193 -22.71 0.26 -31.84
N ALA A 194 -21.61 -0.29 -32.34
CA ALA A 194 -21.57 -1.60 -32.98
C ALA A 194 -21.90 -2.74 -32.00
N ALA A 195 -21.41 -2.65 -30.76
CA ALA A 195 -21.73 -3.60 -29.70
C ALA A 195 -23.23 -3.61 -29.37
N LEU A 196 -23.84 -2.44 -29.20
CA LEU A 196 -25.30 -2.31 -28.99
C LEU A 196 -26.10 -2.79 -30.21
N ALA A 197 -25.60 -2.62 -31.43
CA ALA A 197 -26.24 -3.13 -32.64
C ALA A 197 -26.24 -4.67 -32.68
N ARG A 198 -25.13 -5.33 -32.30
CA ARG A 198 -25.04 -6.80 -32.23
C ARG A 198 -26.03 -7.40 -31.23
N ILE A 199 -26.21 -6.77 -30.07
CA ILE A 199 -27.23 -7.21 -29.08
C ILE A 199 -28.64 -7.12 -29.70
N ARG A 200 -28.95 -6.00 -30.37
CA ARG A 200 -30.25 -5.79 -31.03
C ARG A 200 -30.52 -6.85 -32.09
N SER A 201 -29.56 -7.10 -32.98
CA SER A 201 -29.71 -8.13 -34.02
C SER A 201 -29.90 -9.52 -33.42
N ARG A 202 -29.25 -9.83 -32.29
CA ARG A 202 -29.44 -11.12 -31.61
C ARG A 202 -30.83 -11.22 -30.97
N GLU A 203 -31.31 -10.18 -30.31
CA GLU A 203 -32.67 -10.12 -29.74
C GLU A 203 -33.75 -10.30 -30.83
N GLU A 204 -33.58 -9.66 -31.99
CA GLU A 204 -34.47 -9.86 -33.14
C GLU A 204 -34.45 -11.30 -33.68
N GLN A 205 -33.29 -11.96 -33.65
CA GLN A 205 -33.14 -13.34 -34.12
C GLN A 205 -33.68 -14.38 -33.13
N THR A 206 -33.50 -14.18 -31.82
CA THR A 206 -33.88 -15.16 -30.79
C THR A 206 -35.26 -14.88 -30.18
N GLY A 207 -35.76 -13.64 -30.29
CA GLY A 207 -36.97 -13.17 -29.60
C GLY A 207 -36.81 -12.99 -28.10
N GLU A 208 -35.59 -13.11 -27.55
CA GLU A 208 -35.31 -12.87 -26.14
C GLU A 208 -35.20 -11.37 -25.85
N SER A 209 -35.79 -10.89 -24.77
CA SER A 209 -35.56 -9.53 -24.27
C SER A 209 -34.14 -9.39 -23.72
N LEU A 210 -33.22 -8.84 -24.51
CA LEU A 210 -31.81 -8.68 -24.16
C LEU A 210 -31.49 -7.24 -23.75
N LEU A 211 -32.05 -6.23 -24.41
CA LEU A 211 -31.77 -4.82 -24.18
C LEU A 211 -32.05 -4.35 -22.75
N GLY A 212 -33.06 -4.93 -22.08
CA GLY A 212 -33.40 -4.62 -20.69
C GLY A 212 -32.52 -5.33 -19.65
N ARG A 213 -31.61 -6.22 -20.06
CA ARG A 213 -30.72 -6.92 -19.12
C ARG A 213 -29.65 -5.97 -18.57
N PRO A 214 -29.17 -6.18 -17.33
CA PRO A 214 -28.22 -5.27 -16.68
C PRO A 214 -26.99 -4.93 -17.52
N HIS A 215 -26.36 -5.92 -18.17
CA HIS A 215 -25.16 -5.67 -18.98
C HIS A 215 -25.44 -4.84 -20.25
N SER A 216 -26.64 -4.95 -20.84
CA SER A 216 -27.05 -4.10 -21.97
C SER A 216 -27.30 -2.67 -21.52
N VAL A 217 -27.94 -2.48 -20.37
CA VAL A 217 -28.15 -1.15 -19.75
C VAL A 217 -26.80 -0.51 -19.39
N ALA A 218 -25.86 -1.28 -18.84
CA ALA A 218 -24.52 -0.81 -18.53
C ALA A 218 -23.74 -0.43 -19.79
N LEU A 219 -23.82 -1.20 -20.87
CA LEU A 219 -23.19 -0.86 -22.15
C LEU A 219 -23.77 0.44 -22.72
N ALA A 220 -25.09 0.63 -22.65
CA ALA A 220 -25.74 1.88 -23.06
C ALA A 220 -25.31 3.06 -22.18
N THR A 221 -25.14 2.84 -20.87
CA THR A 221 -24.65 3.84 -19.91
C THR A 221 -23.19 4.22 -20.20
N LEU A 222 -22.33 3.25 -20.50
CA LEU A 222 -20.94 3.47 -20.92
C LEU A 222 -20.87 4.26 -22.23
N ARG A 223 -21.77 3.95 -23.17
CA ARG A 223 -21.91 4.70 -24.42
C ARG A 223 -22.37 6.13 -24.20
N ALA A 224 -23.30 6.37 -23.27
CA ALA A 224 -23.72 7.73 -22.89
C ALA A 224 -22.55 8.53 -22.29
N LEU A 225 -21.72 7.89 -21.44
CA LEU A 225 -20.50 8.50 -20.93
C LEU A 225 -19.54 8.89 -22.05
N ALA A 226 -19.26 7.97 -22.98
CA ALA A 226 -18.36 8.22 -24.12
C ALA A 226 -18.89 9.31 -25.07
N ALA A 227 -20.21 9.51 -25.11
CA ALA A 227 -20.87 10.54 -25.92
C ALA A 227 -21.02 11.88 -25.17
N GLU A 228 -20.54 11.96 -23.93
CA GLU A 228 -20.76 13.08 -23.01
C GLU A 228 -22.25 13.42 -22.81
N ASP A 229 -23.13 12.42 -22.95
CA ASP A 229 -24.57 12.53 -22.68
C ASP A 229 -24.85 12.30 -21.19
N ARG A 230 -24.82 13.39 -20.43
CA ARG A 230 -25.05 13.37 -18.98
C ARG A 230 -26.42 12.83 -18.60
N ALA A 231 -27.47 13.20 -19.34
CA ALA A 231 -28.83 12.80 -19.03
C ALA A 231 -29.04 11.30 -19.28
N GLY A 232 -28.52 10.79 -20.40
CA GLY A 232 -28.51 9.36 -20.71
C GLY A 232 -27.74 8.55 -19.67
N PHE A 233 -26.58 9.05 -19.22
CA PHE A 233 -25.78 8.42 -18.18
C PHE A 233 -26.53 8.33 -16.84
N ASP A 234 -27.10 9.44 -16.36
CA ASP A 234 -27.83 9.47 -15.08
C ASP A 234 -29.06 8.54 -15.12
N SER A 235 -29.77 8.48 -16.26
CA SER A 235 -30.89 7.55 -16.46
C SER A 235 -30.45 6.08 -16.45
N GLY A 236 -29.33 5.76 -17.10
CA GLY A 236 -28.77 4.41 -17.15
C GLY A 236 -28.29 3.94 -15.77
N LEU A 237 -27.56 4.80 -15.04
CA LEU A 237 -27.12 4.52 -13.68
C LEU A 237 -28.30 4.28 -12.73
N THR A 238 -29.37 5.07 -12.88
CA THR A 238 -30.63 4.86 -12.14
C THR A 238 -31.22 3.49 -12.42
N ALA A 239 -31.33 3.11 -13.71
CA ALA A 239 -31.89 1.83 -14.12
C ALA A 239 -31.08 0.62 -13.63
N LEU A 240 -29.76 0.78 -13.46
CA LEU A 240 -28.90 -0.26 -12.89
C LEU A 240 -29.09 -0.42 -11.38
N LEU A 241 -29.33 0.68 -10.65
CA LEU A 241 -29.43 0.67 -9.18
C LEU A 241 -30.81 0.26 -8.64
N LEU A 242 -31.89 0.55 -9.38
CA LEU A 242 -33.25 0.23 -8.95
C LEU A 242 -33.47 -1.26 -8.65
N PRO A 243 -33.02 -2.22 -9.48
CA PRO A 243 -33.17 -3.65 -9.17
C PRO A 243 -32.51 -4.06 -7.85
N HIS A 244 -31.43 -3.40 -7.43
CA HIS A 244 -30.75 -3.72 -6.18
C HIS A 244 -31.57 -3.31 -4.95
N SER A 245 -32.36 -2.22 -5.01
CA SER A 245 -33.24 -1.83 -3.90
C SER A 245 -34.39 -2.81 -3.67
N ASP A 246 -34.73 -3.61 -4.68
CA ASP A 246 -35.81 -4.60 -4.62
C ASP A 246 -35.34 -5.98 -4.16
N LEU A 247 -34.03 -6.17 -3.91
CA LEU A 247 -33.48 -7.43 -3.44
C LEU A 247 -34.04 -7.80 -2.04
N PRO A 248 -34.49 -9.05 -1.84
CA PRO A 248 -34.99 -9.47 -0.54
C PRO A 248 -33.84 -9.52 0.47
N GLY A 249 -34.05 -8.91 1.65
CA GLY A 249 -33.04 -8.83 2.71
C GLY A 249 -32.59 -10.17 3.33
N PRO A 250 -33.44 -11.20 3.49
CA PRO A 250 -33.00 -12.48 4.05
C PRO A 250 -32.17 -13.27 3.03
N GLY A 251 -30.85 -13.35 3.27
CA GLY A 251 -29.91 -14.15 2.46
C GLY A 251 -29.01 -13.36 1.51
N ALA A 252 -29.14 -12.04 1.46
CA ALA A 252 -28.20 -11.17 0.75
C ALA A 252 -26.83 -11.19 1.46
N SER A 253 -25.74 -11.32 0.70
CA SER A 253 -24.40 -11.16 1.26
C SER A 253 -24.07 -9.68 1.45
N PRO A 254 -23.20 -9.29 2.40
CA PRO A 254 -22.81 -7.90 2.57
C PRO A 254 -22.20 -7.29 1.29
N GLY A 255 -21.49 -8.05 0.46
CA GLY A 255 -20.91 -7.58 -0.79
C GLY A 255 -21.96 -7.08 -1.79
N SER A 256 -23.19 -7.58 -1.72
CA SER A 256 -24.30 -7.09 -2.55
C SER A 256 -24.69 -5.63 -2.27
N LEU A 257 -24.27 -5.07 -1.12
CA LEU A 257 -24.39 -3.63 -0.81
C LEU A 257 -23.51 -2.75 -1.71
N LEU A 258 -22.58 -3.34 -2.45
CA LEU A 258 -21.64 -2.69 -3.35
C LEU A 258 -21.79 -3.24 -4.78
N PRO A 259 -22.86 -2.87 -5.51
CA PRO A 259 -23.05 -3.33 -6.87
C PRO A 259 -21.93 -2.79 -7.77
N LEU A 260 -20.94 -3.64 -8.08
CA LEU A 260 -19.66 -3.22 -8.68
C LEU A 260 -19.84 -2.48 -10.01
N LEU A 261 -20.74 -2.95 -10.87
CA LEU A 261 -20.96 -2.38 -12.19
C LEU A 261 -21.43 -0.91 -12.16
N PRO A 262 -22.52 -0.54 -11.45
CA PRO A 262 -22.90 0.87 -11.32
C PRO A 262 -21.88 1.71 -10.54
N VAL A 263 -21.18 1.14 -9.55
CA VAL A 263 -20.12 1.87 -8.81
C VAL A 263 -18.95 2.21 -9.76
N ALA A 264 -18.50 1.25 -10.58
CA ALA A 264 -17.42 1.45 -11.54
C ALA A 264 -17.80 2.46 -12.63
N LEU A 265 -19.04 2.43 -13.15
CA LEU A 265 -19.52 3.43 -14.10
C LEU A 265 -19.57 4.84 -13.48
N ALA A 266 -20.04 4.97 -12.24
CA ALA A 266 -20.02 6.23 -11.51
C ALA A 266 -18.58 6.75 -11.29
N ALA A 267 -17.65 5.84 -10.94
CA ALA A 267 -16.24 6.17 -10.79
C ALA A 267 -15.62 6.65 -12.12
N LEU A 268 -15.89 5.96 -13.24
CA LEU A 268 -15.45 6.41 -14.56
C LEU A 268 -15.98 7.80 -14.89
N ALA A 269 -17.27 8.06 -14.68
CA ALA A 269 -17.85 9.37 -14.95
C ALA A 269 -17.20 10.47 -14.10
N TYR A 270 -17.06 10.26 -12.79
CA TYR A 270 -16.42 11.22 -11.90
C TYR A 270 -14.97 11.49 -12.29
N ARG A 271 -14.17 10.43 -12.48
CA ARG A 271 -12.72 10.54 -12.67
C ARG A 271 -12.32 11.01 -14.08
N THR A 272 -13.19 10.83 -15.09
CA THR A 272 -12.90 11.25 -16.48
C THR A 272 -13.53 12.58 -16.86
N LEU A 273 -14.77 12.86 -16.41
CA LEU A 273 -15.53 14.05 -16.79
C LEU A 273 -15.87 14.98 -15.61
N GLY A 274 -15.44 14.69 -14.39
CA GLY A 274 -15.76 15.48 -13.19
C GLY A 274 -17.23 15.35 -12.76
N TRP A 275 -17.88 14.28 -13.22
CA TRP A 275 -19.32 14.06 -13.12
C TRP A 275 -19.69 13.43 -11.77
N ALA A 276 -19.99 14.24 -10.76
CA ALA A 276 -20.55 13.74 -9.49
C ALA A 276 -21.90 13.04 -9.71
N PRO A 277 -22.20 11.91 -9.04
CA PRO A 277 -23.49 11.24 -9.19
C PRO A 277 -24.67 12.17 -8.86
N ALA A 278 -25.68 12.25 -9.73
CA ALA A 278 -26.89 13.06 -9.50
C ALA A 278 -27.91 12.38 -8.56
N LEU A 279 -27.67 11.11 -8.22
CA LEU A 279 -28.53 10.28 -7.39
C LEU A 279 -28.08 10.36 -5.92
N GLU A 280 -29.06 10.49 -5.02
CA GLU A 280 -28.83 10.28 -3.59
C GLU A 280 -29.00 8.79 -3.30
N THR A 281 -27.91 8.08 -3.03
CA THR A 281 -27.93 6.63 -2.82
C THR A 281 -26.76 6.17 -1.96
N ASP A 282 -27.01 5.22 -1.06
CA ASP A 282 -25.96 4.61 -0.22
C ASP A 282 -25.24 3.44 -0.95
N TYR A 283 -25.61 3.15 -2.20
CA TYR A 283 -24.91 2.19 -3.07
C TYR A 283 -23.65 2.75 -3.73
N LEU A 284 -23.42 4.07 -3.65
CA LEU A 284 -22.28 4.74 -4.28
C LEU A 284 -21.38 5.39 -3.22
N PRO A 285 -20.61 4.61 -2.43
CA PRO A 285 -19.67 5.17 -1.48
C PRO A 285 -18.73 6.17 -2.14
N ARG A 286 -18.63 7.36 -1.56
CA ARG A 286 -17.79 8.45 -2.10
C ARG A 286 -16.36 7.98 -2.36
N ALA A 287 -15.74 7.26 -1.43
CA ALA A 287 -14.35 6.84 -1.57
C ALA A 287 -14.13 5.92 -2.79
N LEU A 288 -15.08 5.03 -3.10
CA LEU A 288 -14.99 4.15 -4.27
C LEU A 288 -15.19 4.95 -5.57
N VAL A 289 -16.09 5.93 -5.59
CA VAL A 289 -16.32 6.78 -6.78
C VAL A 289 -15.12 7.69 -7.05
N THR A 290 -14.62 8.38 -6.03
CA THR A 290 -13.53 9.35 -6.18
C THR A 290 -12.13 8.72 -6.23
N GLY A 291 -11.99 7.45 -5.86
CA GLY A 291 -10.69 6.77 -5.81
C GLY A 291 -9.89 7.15 -4.57
N PHE A 292 -10.58 7.31 -3.43
CA PHE A 292 -9.99 7.77 -2.17
C PHE A 292 -9.28 9.11 -2.34
N GLU A 293 -9.89 10.02 -3.11
CA GLU A 293 -9.37 11.36 -3.34
C GLU A 293 -9.15 12.06 -2.00
N THR A 294 -7.91 12.47 -1.77
CA THR A 294 -7.53 13.26 -0.59
C THR A 294 -7.20 14.68 -1.03
N ARG A 295 -7.15 15.62 -0.08
CA ARG A 295 -6.69 16.99 -0.34
C ARG A 295 -5.18 17.09 -0.68
N GLY A 296 -4.49 15.97 -0.84
CA GLY A 296 -3.05 15.91 -0.98
C GLY A 296 -2.31 16.26 0.33
N PRO A 297 -0.97 16.20 0.29
CA PRO A 297 -0.15 16.55 1.45
C PRO A 297 -0.32 18.03 1.82
N ARG A 298 -0.07 18.39 3.08
CA ARG A 298 -0.01 19.77 3.56
C ARG A 298 1.09 20.57 2.83
N VAL A 299 2.16 19.88 2.41
CA VAL A 299 3.27 20.44 1.62
C VAL A 299 3.90 19.37 0.72
N GLU A 300 4.26 19.73 -0.51
CA GLU A 300 5.00 18.84 -1.41
C GLU A 300 6.52 18.90 -1.11
N GLY A 301 7.32 18.08 -1.80
CA GLY A 301 8.78 18.10 -1.64
C GLY A 301 9.38 19.49 -1.91
N PHE A 302 10.42 19.83 -1.14
CA PHE A 302 11.11 21.14 -1.22
C PHE A 302 10.20 22.35 -0.96
N GLY A 303 9.33 22.26 0.03
CA GLY A 303 8.42 23.35 0.45
C GLY A 303 7.40 23.79 -0.60
N ARG A 304 7.24 23.02 -1.69
CA ARG A 304 6.38 23.37 -2.83
C ARG A 304 4.90 23.23 -2.45
N ARG A 305 4.08 24.10 -3.03
CA ARG A 305 2.60 24.08 -2.92
C ARG A 305 2.06 23.91 -1.49
N ARG A 306 2.60 24.67 -0.53
CA ARG A 306 2.06 24.75 0.84
C ARG A 306 0.58 25.10 0.82
N ARG A 307 -0.21 24.31 1.54
CA ARG A 307 -1.64 24.57 1.73
C ARG A 307 -1.84 25.71 2.73
N PRO A 308 -2.47 26.85 2.35
CA PRO A 308 -2.58 28.02 3.22
C PRO A 308 -3.25 27.73 4.56
N GLU A 309 -4.26 26.87 4.58
CA GLU A 309 -4.96 26.45 5.80
C GLU A 309 -4.10 25.58 6.72
N ALA A 310 -3.17 24.81 6.17
CA ALA A 310 -2.24 23.99 6.95
C ALA A 310 -1.17 24.87 7.61
N VAL A 311 -0.67 25.87 6.89
CA VAL A 311 0.22 26.92 7.42
C VAL A 311 -0.48 27.69 8.55
N ALA A 312 -1.73 28.10 8.33
CA ALA A 312 -2.53 28.78 9.35
C ALA A 312 -2.75 27.92 10.60
N ALA A 313 -3.02 26.63 10.44
CA ALA A 313 -3.17 25.69 11.55
C ALA A 313 -1.87 25.55 12.37
N LEU A 314 -0.72 25.41 11.70
CA LEU A 314 0.59 25.33 12.34
C LEU A 314 0.98 26.64 13.05
N ALA A 315 0.54 27.80 12.53
CA ALA A 315 0.73 29.09 13.17
C ALA A 315 -0.15 29.26 14.42
N ALA A 316 -1.33 28.63 14.44
CA ALA A 316 -2.25 28.67 15.57
C ALA A 316 -1.79 27.81 16.76
N GLY A 317 -1.03 26.74 16.51
CA GLY A 317 -0.48 25.88 17.55
C GLY A 317 0.15 24.61 17.00
N PRO A 318 0.62 23.71 17.88
CA PRO A 318 1.15 22.42 17.48
C PRO A 318 0.11 21.57 16.75
N LEU A 319 0.55 20.80 15.76
CA LEU A 319 -0.31 19.88 15.01
C LEU A 319 -0.40 18.53 15.75
N PRO A 320 -1.59 18.10 16.24
CA PRO A 320 -1.73 16.82 16.91
C PRO A 320 -1.83 15.67 15.90
N VAL A 321 -1.06 14.61 16.10
CA VAL A 321 -1.16 13.35 15.35
C VAL A 321 -1.25 12.19 16.34
N GLY A 322 -2.43 11.57 16.44
CA GLY A 322 -2.65 10.42 17.32
C GLY A 322 -2.01 9.14 16.79
N ARG A 323 -1.67 8.23 17.71
CA ARG A 323 -1.33 6.83 17.43
C ARG A 323 -2.52 5.94 17.83
N PRO A 324 -2.84 4.85 17.11
CA PRO A 324 -3.87 3.92 17.53
C PRO A 324 -3.49 3.30 18.88
N ALA A 325 -4.49 2.81 19.64
CA ALA A 325 -4.20 2.10 20.88
C ALA A 325 -3.40 0.83 20.56
N LEU A 326 -2.39 0.55 21.38
CA LEU A 326 -1.57 -0.64 21.25
C LEU A 326 -2.35 -1.84 21.80
N GLU A 327 -3.10 -2.54 20.94
CA GLU A 327 -4.01 -3.63 21.35
C GLU A 327 -3.29 -4.81 22.01
N ARG A 328 -2.03 -5.05 21.64
CA ARG A 328 -1.23 -6.16 22.15
C ARG A 328 0.10 -5.70 22.73
N ALA A 329 0.40 -6.09 23.96
CA ALA A 329 1.75 -6.00 24.51
C ALA A 329 2.58 -7.19 23.99
N PRO A 330 3.89 -7.01 23.71
CA PRO A 330 4.79 -8.12 23.40
C PRO A 330 4.77 -9.16 24.53
N ALA A 331 4.95 -10.44 24.19
CA ALA A 331 5.09 -11.47 25.20
C ALA A 331 6.39 -11.22 26.00
N PRO A 332 6.37 -11.19 27.35
CA PRO A 332 7.57 -10.97 28.16
C PRO A 332 8.70 -11.97 27.86
N GLU A 333 8.35 -13.18 27.42
CA GLU A 333 9.29 -14.21 26.98
C GLU A 333 10.08 -13.79 25.74
N SER A 334 9.46 -13.09 24.78
CA SER A 334 10.11 -12.58 23.58
C SER A 334 11.09 -11.45 23.89
N GLU A 335 10.74 -10.56 24.82
CA GLU A 335 11.66 -9.52 25.28
C GLU A 335 12.89 -10.13 25.99
N ALA A 336 12.66 -11.04 26.95
CA ALA A 336 13.74 -11.71 27.67
C ALA A 336 14.66 -12.52 26.72
N LEU A 337 14.08 -13.09 25.66
CA LEU A 337 14.81 -13.80 24.62
C LEU A 337 15.77 -12.87 23.86
N PHE A 338 15.31 -11.70 23.43
CA PHE A 338 16.12 -10.72 22.72
C PHE A 338 17.19 -10.07 23.59
N ASP A 339 16.90 -9.82 24.87
CA ASP A 339 17.90 -9.40 25.85
C ASP A 339 19.00 -10.46 25.99
N ARG A 340 18.60 -11.74 26.09
CA ARG A 340 19.55 -12.86 26.17
C ARG A 340 20.41 -12.95 24.92
N TYR A 341 19.81 -12.90 23.72
CA TYR A 341 20.55 -12.99 22.46
C TYR A 341 21.50 -11.80 22.26
N THR A 342 21.12 -10.60 22.71
CA THR A 342 22.02 -9.44 22.69
C THR A 342 23.23 -9.67 23.62
N ARG A 343 22.99 -10.20 24.83
CA ARG A 343 24.08 -10.53 25.77
C ARG A 343 25.02 -11.60 25.20
N GLU A 344 24.46 -12.64 24.59
CA GLU A 344 25.23 -13.70 23.92
C GLU A 344 26.07 -13.13 22.77
N ALA A 345 25.52 -12.24 21.94
CA ALA A 345 26.24 -11.57 20.87
C ALA A 345 27.39 -10.67 21.35
N LEU A 346 27.34 -10.19 22.59
CA LEU A 346 28.37 -9.36 23.22
C LEU A 346 29.27 -10.15 24.19
N THR A 347 29.19 -11.49 24.18
CA THR A 347 30.01 -12.36 25.02
C THR A 347 30.95 -13.18 24.12
N PRO A 348 32.25 -12.83 24.05
CA PRO A 348 33.22 -13.60 23.28
C PRO A 348 33.30 -15.04 23.78
N VAL A 349 33.46 -15.99 22.87
CA VAL A 349 33.89 -17.35 23.21
C VAL A 349 35.41 -17.32 23.43
N ASP A 350 35.91 -18.01 24.45
CA ASP A 350 37.34 -18.02 24.79
C ASP A 350 38.21 -18.31 23.55
N GLY A 351 39.11 -17.39 23.24
CA GLY A 351 40.03 -17.49 22.10
C GLY A 351 39.41 -17.14 20.73
N GLN A 352 38.18 -16.63 20.66
CA GLN A 352 37.52 -16.23 19.41
C GLN A 352 37.12 -14.75 19.41
N SER A 353 37.29 -14.08 18.26
CA SER A 353 36.73 -12.75 18.00
C SER A 353 35.20 -12.82 17.92
N LEU A 354 34.51 -11.69 18.17
CA LEU A 354 33.06 -11.64 18.01
C LEU A 354 32.67 -11.87 16.54
N ALA A 355 31.59 -12.62 16.33
CA ALA A 355 31.03 -12.83 15.00
C ALA A 355 30.24 -11.60 14.55
N VAL A 356 30.63 -11.00 13.41
CA VAL A 356 29.99 -9.79 12.85
C VAL A 356 28.49 -9.97 12.63
N ARG A 357 28.08 -11.17 12.18
CA ARG A 357 26.66 -11.56 12.06
C ARG A 357 25.88 -11.45 13.37
N GLN A 358 26.51 -11.78 14.51
CA GLN A 358 25.85 -11.65 15.81
C GLN A 358 25.64 -10.19 16.20
N LEU A 359 26.55 -9.28 15.82
CA LEU A 359 26.38 -7.84 16.02
C LEU A 359 25.24 -7.28 15.16
N GLY A 360 25.14 -7.71 13.90
CA GLY A 360 24.02 -7.38 13.01
C GLY A 360 22.66 -7.83 13.59
N SER A 361 22.59 -9.07 14.08
CA SER A 361 21.40 -9.56 14.79
C SER A 361 21.10 -8.76 16.07
N ALA A 362 22.14 -8.42 16.85
CA ALA A 362 21.98 -7.64 18.07
C ALA A 362 21.40 -6.24 17.80
N LEU A 363 21.84 -5.56 16.73
CA LEU A 363 21.25 -4.28 16.30
C LEU A 363 19.74 -4.44 16.06
N ARG A 364 19.33 -5.46 15.31
CA ARG A 364 17.91 -5.75 15.05
C ARG A 364 17.13 -6.07 16.34
N TYR A 365 17.72 -6.79 17.28
CA TYR A 365 17.08 -7.07 18.57
C TYR A 365 16.85 -5.80 19.39
N GLN A 366 17.83 -4.88 19.41
CA GLN A 366 17.68 -3.61 20.12
C GLN A 366 16.61 -2.71 19.49
N GLU A 367 16.49 -2.73 18.16
CA GLU A 367 15.40 -2.07 17.46
C GLU A 367 14.02 -2.62 17.87
N LEU A 368 13.86 -3.94 17.83
CA LEU A 368 12.61 -4.60 18.23
C LEU A 368 12.25 -4.30 19.68
N LEU A 369 13.22 -4.39 20.60
CA LEU A 369 13.02 -4.10 22.02
C LEU A 369 12.66 -2.62 22.27
N PHE A 370 13.29 -1.68 21.55
CA PHE A 370 12.95 -0.26 21.65
C PHE A 370 11.49 0.00 21.25
N LYS A 371 11.05 -0.60 20.14
CA LYS A 371 9.70 -0.48 19.59
C LYS A 371 8.66 -1.16 20.49
N TRP A 372 8.86 -2.42 20.85
CA TRP A 372 7.91 -3.22 21.63
C TRP A 372 7.70 -2.74 23.07
N ARG A 373 8.73 -2.17 23.70
CA ARG A 373 8.60 -1.56 25.05
C ARG A 373 7.86 -0.22 25.06
N ALA A 374 7.43 0.29 23.90
CA ALA A 374 6.65 1.51 23.82
C ALA A 374 5.26 1.30 24.42
N SER A 375 4.89 2.17 25.36
CA SER A 375 3.56 2.23 25.96
C SER A 375 2.66 3.24 25.23
N ASP A 376 1.34 3.15 25.47
CA ASP A 376 0.35 4.12 24.97
C ASP A 376 0.58 5.55 25.49
N SER A 377 1.29 5.74 26.61
CA SER A 377 1.53 7.07 27.18
C SER A 377 2.43 7.95 26.32
N GLY A 378 3.09 7.41 25.29
CA GLY A 378 3.97 8.15 24.40
C GLY A 378 5.28 8.62 25.05
N GLU A 379 5.56 8.20 26.28
CA GLU A 379 6.80 8.51 26.99
C GLU A 379 7.77 7.34 26.95
N VAL A 380 9.08 7.64 26.89
CA VAL A 380 10.13 6.61 26.87
C VAL A 380 10.64 6.26 28.26
N THR A 381 10.76 4.96 28.50
CA THR A 381 11.35 4.40 29.73
C THR A 381 12.88 4.43 29.70
N ASP A 382 13.53 4.28 30.86
CA ASP A 382 14.98 4.19 30.93
C ASP A 382 15.53 2.97 30.17
N ALA A 383 14.82 1.84 30.20
CA ALA A 383 15.17 0.65 29.42
C ALA A 383 15.11 0.92 27.90
N GLN A 384 14.17 1.73 27.42
CA GLN A 384 14.14 2.15 26.01
C GLN A 384 15.31 3.07 25.67
N LEU A 385 15.73 3.96 26.59
CA LEU A 385 16.91 4.80 26.40
C LEU A 385 18.20 3.97 26.35
N GLU A 386 18.30 2.90 27.14
CA GLU A 386 19.40 1.94 27.08
C GLU A 386 19.43 1.21 25.74
N ASN A 387 18.29 0.70 25.27
CA ASN A 387 18.17 0.07 23.95
C ASN A 387 18.61 1.02 22.82
N LEU A 388 18.18 2.30 22.86
CA LEU A 388 18.59 3.31 21.89
C LEU A 388 20.10 3.52 21.84
N ARG A 389 20.74 3.67 23.01
CA ARG A 389 22.19 3.85 23.12
C ARG A 389 22.93 2.61 22.60
N LEU A 390 22.47 1.42 22.98
CA LEU A 390 23.09 0.18 22.57
C LEU A 390 22.94 -0.06 21.06
N ALA A 391 21.77 0.21 20.48
CA ALA A 391 21.54 0.14 19.05
C ALA A 391 22.44 1.11 18.26
N SER A 392 22.56 2.36 18.72
CA SER A 392 23.47 3.37 18.14
C SER A 392 24.92 2.88 18.11
N GLN A 393 25.41 2.33 19.23
CA GLN A 393 26.78 1.82 19.35
C GLN A 393 27.01 0.56 18.51
N LEU A 394 26.05 -0.38 18.49
CA LEU A 394 26.11 -1.60 17.68
C LEU A 394 26.15 -1.27 16.18
N GLY A 395 25.30 -0.35 15.73
CA GLY A 395 25.31 0.14 14.35
C GLY A 395 26.65 0.79 13.99
N ALA A 396 27.15 1.69 14.85
CA ALA A 396 28.46 2.30 14.65
C ALA A 396 29.60 1.28 14.61
N ALA A 397 29.57 0.27 15.50
CA ALA A 397 30.55 -0.82 15.52
C ALA A 397 30.53 -1.62 14.22
N LEU A 398 29.34 -1.99 13.72
CA LEU A 398 29.17 -2.75 12.49
C LEU A 398 29.80 -2.03 11.29
N PHE A 399 29.57 -0.72 11.15
CA PHE A 399 30.13 0.05 10.04
C PHE A 399 31.60 0.44 10.24
N ARG A 400 32.11 0.51 11.49
CA ARG A 400 33.57 0.58 11.74
C ARG A 400 34.29 -0.69 11.30
N ILE A 401 33.68 -1.86 11.52
CA ILE A 401 34.21 -3.16 11.06
C ILE A 401 34.24 -3.20 9.53
N ALA A 402 33.17 -2.73 8.88
CA ALA A 402 33.11 -2.68 7.41
C ALA A 402 34.12 -1.69 6.80
N LEU A 403 34.35 -0.55 7.46
CA LEU A 403 35.29 0.47 7.03
C LEU A 403 36.75 0.04 7.16
N ALA A 404 37.07 -0.83 8.11
CA ALA A 404 38.41 -1.35 8.32
C ALA A 404 38.90 -2.19 7.12
N GLU A 405 40.22 -2.30 6.96
CA GLU A 405 40.84 -3.04 5.87
C GLU A 405 40.53 -4.54 5.98
N PRO A 406 39.90 -5.17 4.96
CA PRO A 406 39.57 -6.59 5.01
C PRO A 406 40.77 -7.48 5.34
N GLY A 407 40.60 -8.44 6.24
CA GLY A 407 41.68 -9.32 6.71
C GLY A 407 42.49 -8.78 7.89
N THR A 408 42.17 -7.57 8.39
CA THR A 408 42.68 -7.03 9.65
C THR A 408 41.70 -7.23 10.80
N GLU A 409 42.07 -6.80 12.01
CA GLU A 409 41.18 -6.79 13.18
C GLU A 409 40.73 -5.34 13.48
N ALA A 410 39.42 -5.11 13.45
CA ALA A 410 38.79 -3.86 13.84
C ALA A 410 38.50 -3.88 15.34
N ARG A 411 38.88 -2.80 16.04
CA ARG A 411 38.52 -2.59 17.45
C ARG A 411 37.25 -1.75 17.54
N VAL A 412 36.24 -2.29 18.21
CA VAL A 412 34.95 -1.62 18.42
C VAL A 412 34.61 -1.57 19.90
N THR A 413 33.94 -0.51 20.32
CA THR A 413 33.48 -0.35 21.70
C THR A 413 31.96 -0.30 21.73
N VAL A 414 31.36 -1.20 22.50
CA VAL A 414 29.90 -1.30 22.69
C VAL A 414 29.66 -1.51 24.18
N ASP A 415 28.78 -0.71 24.76
CA ASP A 415 28.45 -0.72 26.19
C ASP A 415 29.69 -0.63 27.11
N GLY A 416 30.62 0.25 26.76
CA GLY A 416 31.88 0.45 27.49
C GLY A 416 32.90 -0.69 27.39
N ARG A 417 32.60 -1.76 26.62
CA ARG A 417 33.46 -2.91 26.41
C ARG A 417 34.08 -2.86 25.03
N THR A 418 35.39 -3.10 24.93
CA THR A 418 36.11 -3.11 23.66
C THR A 418 36.31 -4.53 23.17
N PHE A 419 35.98 -4.77 21.91
CA PHE A 419 36.06 -6.06 21.24
C PHE A 419 36.94 -5.98 20.01
N GLY A 420 37.69 -7.05 19.75
CA GLY A 420 38.36 -7.29 18.47
C GLY A 420 37.45 -8.09 17.54
N CYS A 421 37.21 -7.57 16.34
CA CYS A 421 36.35 -8.19 15.33
C CYS A 421 37.11 -8.29 14.01
N PRO A 422 36.99 -9.39 13.24
CA PRO A 422 37.59 -9.46 11.91
C PRO A 422 36.96 -8.41 11.00
N ALA A 423 37.79 -7.57 10.39
CA ALA A 423 37.37 -6.59 9.40
C ALA A 423 36.84 -7.31 8.15
N THR A 424 35.58 -7.07 7.83
CA THR A 424 34.89 -7.73 6.71
C THR A 424 33.88 -6.79 6.07
N ARG A 425 33.75 -6.89 4.75
CA ARG A 425 32.68 -6.24 3.98
C ARG A 425 31.63 -7.31 3.67
N GLY A 426 30.86 -7.65 4.69
CA GLY A 426 29.82 -8.68 4.61
C GLY A 426 28.42 -8.10 4.46
N GLU A 427 27.46 -8.98 4.18
CA GLU A 427 26.04 -8.66 4.03
C GLU A 427 25.42 -8.03 5.30
N ASP A 428 26.04 -8.26 6.48
CA ASP A 428 25.57 -7.67 7.73
C ASP A 428 25.61 -6.14 7.71
N ALA A 429 26.57 -5.53 7.02
CA ALA A 429 26.62 -4.08 6.82
C ALA A 429 25.83 -3.67 5.55
N SER A 430 24.58 -4.13 5.45
CA SER A 430 23.65 -3.84 4.35
C SER A 430 23.11 -2.41 4.38
N ALA A 431 22.55 -1.96 3.25
CA ALA A 431 21.85 -0.68 3.14
C ALA A 431 20.69 -0.52 4.15
N GLY A 432 19.96 -1.60 4.44
CA GLY A 432 18.90 -1.60 5.46
C GLY A 432 19.45 -1.35 6.86
N ASN A 433 20.49 -2.10 7.26
CA ASN A 433 21.15 -1.89 8.55
C ASN A 433 21.84 -0.52 8.64
N TRP A 434 22.32 0.04 7.51
CA TRP A 434 22.86 1.39 7.46
C TRP A 434 21.79 2.43 7.81
N GLN A 435 20.58 2.32 7.25
CA GLN A 435 19.47 3.22 7.55
C GLN A 435 19.05 3.12 9.01
N THR A 436 18.85 1.90 9.53
CA THR A 436 18.51 1.66 10.95
C THR A 436 19.57 2.24 11.90
N ALA A 437 20.85 1.96 11.64
CA ALA A 437 21.96 2.51 12.43
C ALA A 437 22.01 4.05 12.37
N THR A 438 21.75 4.62 11.18
CA THR A 438 21.73 6.08 10.98
C THR A 438 20.58 6.70 11.76
N ALA A 439 19.40 6.10 11.74
CA ALA A 439 18.27 6.57 12.52
C ALA A 439 18.58 6.58 14.02
N PHE A 440 19.15 5.50 14.59
CA PHE A 440 19.55 5.49 16.00
C PHE A 440 20.64 6.52 16.32
N ALA A 441 21.66 6.68 15.47
CA ALA A 441 22.71 7.68 15.67
C ALA A 441 22.16 9.12 15.61
N LEU A 442 21.17 9.38 14.75
CA LEU A 442 20.46 10.66 14.69
C LEU A 442 19.52 10.86 15.89
N ILE A 443 18.91 9.80 16.45
CA ILE A 443 18.10 9.90 17.66
C ILE A 443 18.99 10.18 18.88
N THR A 444 20.11 9.49 19.05
CA THR A 444 21.03 9.68 20.19
C THR A 444 21.86 10.96 20.05
N GLY A 445 22.24 11.34 18.84
CA GLY A 445 23.05 12.52 18.54
C GLY A 445 24.54 12.35 18.84
N VAL A 446 24.99 11.12 19.12
CA VAL A 446 26.40 10.82 19.40
C VAL A 446 27.18 10.88 18.09
N ARG A 447 28.03 11.89 17.94
CA ARG A 447 28.77 12.15 16.68
C ARG A 447 29.71 11.01 16.33
N GLU A 448 30.31 10.38 17.34
CA GLU A 448 31.21 9.25 17.18
C GLU A 448 30.49 8.05 16.55
N ASP A 449 29.21 7.86 16.87
CA ASP A 449 28.39 6.78 16.33
C ASP A 449 27.91 7.07 14.91
N LEU A 450 27.61 8.33 14.59
CA LEU A 450 27.22 8.75 13.24
C LEU A 450 28.39 8.72 12.25
N ALA A 451 29.61 9.03 12.69
CA ALA A 451 30.80 9.16 11.85
C ALA A 451 31.06 7.95 10.91
N PRO A 452 31.10 6.68 11.37
CA PRO A 452 31.32 5.54 10.48
C PRO A 452 30.22 5.36 9.43
N LEU A 453 28.99 5.77 9.72
CA LEU A 453 27.85 5.68 8.80
C LEU A 453 27.98 6.71 7.67
N VAL A 454 28.43 7.92 7.99
CA VAL A 454 28.73 8.97 6.99
C VAL A 454 29.93 8.58 6.12
N LEU A 455 30.93 7.88 6.67
CA LEU A 455 32.11 7.47 5.90
C LEU A 455 31.85 6.29 4.97
N THR A 456 30.93 5.38 5.32
CA THR A 456 30.60 4.20 4.53
C THR A 456 29.50 4.51 3.51
N GLY A 457 28.36 5.01 3.96
CA GLY A 457 27.16 5.16 3.15
C GLY A 457 26.42 3.84 2.87
N PRO A 458 25.23 3.90 2.27
CA PRO A 458 24.35 2.75 2.11
C PRO A 458 24.82 1.72 1.08
N THR A 459 25.65 2.13 0.11
CA THR A 459 26.12 1.27 -0.99
C THR A 459 27.58 0.82 -0.82
N PHE A 460 28.13 0.93 0.39
CA PHE A 460 29.54 0.66 0.65
C PHE A 460 29.94 -0.80 0.41
N THR A 461 29.06 -1.72 0.81
CA THR A 461 29.31 -3.17 0.82
C THR A 461 28.68 -3.87 -0.38
N SER A 462 27.53 -3.39 -0.86
CA SER A 462 26.84 -3.93 -2.02
C SER A 462 25.88 -2.90 -2.63
N ASP A 463 25.44 -3.17 -3.85
CA ASP A 463 24.38 -2.40 -4.51
C ASP A 463 23.05 -2.55 -3.76
N ASP A 464 22.37 -1.43 -3.52
CA ASP A 464 21.01 -1.43 -2.98
C ASP A 464 19.99 -1.51 -4.12
N ARG A 465 19.30 -2.65 -4.21
CA ARG A 465 18.23 -2.90 -5.20
C ARG A 465 16.82 -2.76 -4.65
N SER A 466 16.69 -2.29 -3.40
CA SER A 466 15.38 -2.08 -2.79
C SER A 466 14.69 -0.85 -3.37
N ALA A 467 13.37 -0.76 -3.18
CA ALA A 467 12.58 0.41 -3.55
C ALA A 467 13.03 1.72 -2.86
N PHE A 468 13.85 1.62 -1.80
CA PHE A 468 14.27 2.75 -0.97
C PHE A 468 15.74 3.17 -1.19
N ALA A 469 16.43 2.57 -2.17
CA ALA A 469 17.83 2.87 -2.47
C ALA A 469 18.09 4.37 -2.67
N SER A 470 17.27 5.02 -3.50
CA SER A 470 17.39 6.46 -3.78
C SER A 470 17.20 7.32 -2.53
N TYR A 471 16.30 6.94 -1.61
CA TYR A 471 16.13 7.65 -0.32
C TYR A 471 17.39 7.57 0.55
N ARG A 472 18.00 6.38 0.67
CA ARG A 472 19.21 6.21 1.48
C ARG A 472 20.38 7.00 0.92
N VAL A 473 20.53 7.05 -0.40
CA VAL A 473 21.54 7.88 -1.07
C VAL A 473 21.30 9.36 -0.79
N ALA A 474 20.06 9.85 -0.91
CA ALA A 474 19.72 11.25 -0.58
C ALA A 474 20.03 11.61 0.88
N LEU A 475 19.68 10.71 1.81
CA LEU A 475 20.00 10.88 3.24
C LEU A 475 21.51 10.92 3.46
N HIS A 476 22.28 10.06 2.80
CA HIS A 476 23.73 10.03 2.92
C HIS A 476 24.38 11.30 2.37
N ASP A 477 23.96 11.78 1.19
CA ASP A 477 24.45 13.02 0.59
C ASP A 477 24.15 14.24 1.48
N TYR A 478 22.96 14.28 2.10
CA TYR A 478 22.60 15.30 3.08
C TYR A 478 23.53 15.25 4.30
N LEU A 479 23.77 14.07 4.88
CA LEU A 479 24.58 13.92 6.10
C LEU A 479 26.07 14.20 5.88
N LYS A 480 26.62 13.90 4.70
CA LYS A 480 28.02 14.21 4.37
C LYS A 480 28.26 15.65 3.92
N GLY A 481 27.19 16.45 3.78
CA GLY A 481 27.26 17.83 3.31
C GLY A 481 27.65 17.96 1.83
N ALA A 482 27.39 16.94 1.03
CA ALA A 482 27.41 17.07 -0.43
C ALA A 482 26.13 17.80 -0.89
N ASP A 483 26.04 18.14 -2.18
CA ASP A 483 24.80 18.62 -2.78
C ASP A 483 23.77 17.47 -2.84
N PRO A 484 22.72 17.46 -2.00
CA PRO A 484 21.80 16.35 -1.90
C PRO A 484 20.56 16.52 -2.80
N GLU A 485 20.38 17.68 -3.44
CA GLU A 485 19.17 18.01 -4.21
C GLU A 485 18.92 17.02 -5.36
N PRO A 486 19.91 16.66 -6.22
CA PRO A 486 19.68 15.70 -7.29
C PRO A 486 19.31 14.30 -6.80
N ALA A 487 19.94 13.84 -5.71
CA ALA A 487 19.63 12.56 -5.09
C ALA A 487 18.22 12.58 -4.46
N MET A 488 17.84 13.69 -3.84
CA MET A 488 16.53 13.88 -3.23
C MET A 488 15.40 13.94 -4.26
N GLU A 489 15.58 14.63 -5.39
CA GLU A 489 14.59 14.61 -6.50
C GLU A 489 14.36 13.19 -7.03
N ARG A 490 15.44 12.41 -7.18
CA ARG A 490 15.36 11.00 -7.57
C ARG A 490 14.61 10.18 -6.52
N ALA A 491 14.92 10.37 -5.24
CA ALA A 491 14.24 9.69 -4.14
C ALA A 491 12.73 9.96 -4.12
N LEU A 492 12.30 11.21 -4.27
CA LEU A 492 10.87 11.55 -4.34
C LEU A 492 10.16 10.87 -5.51
N ARG A 493 10.82 10.80 -6.67
CA ARG A 493 10.27 10.12 -7.87
C ARG A 493 10.14 8.62 -7.67
N ASP A 494 11.17 7.98 -7.12
CA ASP A 494 11.19 6.53 -6.95
C ASP A 494 10.24 6.08 -5.83
N LEU A 495 10.15 6.84 -4.72
CA LEU A 495 9.14 6.61 -3.68
C LEU A 495 7.71 6.77 -4.20
N GLY A 496 7.47 7.74 -5.10
CA GLY A 496 6.18 7.90 -5.76
C GLY A 496 5.76 6.69 -6.58
N LYS A 497 6.70 6.00 -7.24
CA LYS A 497 6.44 4.76 -7.99
C LYS A 497 6.19 3.56 -7.09
N ALA A 498 6.80 3.53 -5.91
CA ALA A 498 6.71 2.43 -4.96
C ALA A 498 5.52 2.51 -4.00
N ARG A 499 4.72 3.59 -4.06
CA ARG A 499 3.63 3.88 -3.10
C ARG A 499 2.64 2.71 -2.92
N ASP A 500 2.37 1.98 -3.99
CA ASP A 500 1.36 0.91 -4.01
C ASP A 500 1.98 -0.50 -3.95
N TRP A 501 3.27 -0.62 -3.63
CA TRP A 501 4.00 -1.90 -3.58
C TRP A 501 3.79 -2.68 -2.26
N GLY A 502 2.90 -2.21 -1.38
CA GLY A 502 2.57 -2.90 -0.12
C GLY A 502 3.48 -2.56 1.07
N PHE A 503 4.63 -1.92 0.86
CA PHE A 503 5.54 -1.50 1.93
C PHE A 503 5.30 -0.04 2.36
N PHE A 504 5.52 0.27 3.64
CA PHE A 504 5.51 1.65 4.11
C PHE A 504 6.81 2.38 3.70
N PRO A 505 6.75 3.43 2.86
CA PRO A 505 7.95 4.11 2.38
C PRO A 505 8.56 5.01 3.47
N PRO A 506 9.89 5.23 3.46
CA PRO A 506 10.51 6.23 4.32
C PRO A 506 10.05 7.64 3.97
N PRO A 507 10.13 8.61 4.91
CA PRO A 507 9.48 9.92 4.78
C PRO A 507 10.29 10.88 3.88
N GLY A 508 10.29 10.61 2.56
CA GLY A 508 11.05 11.40 1.58
C GLY A 508 10.65 12.88 1.52
N ALA A 509 9.36 13.19 1.62
CA ALA A 509 8.88 14.57 1.67
C ALA A 509 9.44 15.32 2.89
N LEU A 510 9.54 14.66 4.05
CA LEU A 510 10.12 15.21 5.28
C LEU A 510 11.62 15.49 5.13
N LEU A 511 12.38 14.53 4.59
CA LEU A 511 13.82 14.69 4.32
C LEU A 511 14.07 15.86 3.36
N SER A 512 13.24 16.02 2.33
CA SER A 512 13.41 17.13 1.37
C SER A 512 13.30 18.52 2.02
N GLN A 513 12.56 18.66 3.13
CA GLN A 513 12.48 19.94 3.85
C GLN A 513 13.74 20.24 4.65
N LEU A 514 14.46 19.20 5.11
CA LEU A 514 15.79 19.35 5.72
C LEU A 514 16.84 19.76 4.69
N VAL A 515 16.73 19.23 3.47
CA VAL A 515 17.59 19.63 2.33
C VAL A 515 17.34 21.10 1.97
N GLU A 516 16.08 21.51 1.86
CA GLU A 516 15.70 22.89 1.57
C GLU A 516 16.04 23.87 2.72
N GLY A 517 16.03 23.38 3.96
CA GLY A 517 16.24 24.21 5.14
C GLY A 517 14.97 24.96 5.59
N ASP A 518 13.78 24.44 5.27
CA ASP A 518 12.49 25.06 5.60
C ASP A 518 11.82 24.42 6.84
N GLU A 519 11.95 25.08 8.00
CA GLU A 519 11.37 24.63 9.27
C GLU A 519 9.82 24.58 9.25
N GLU A 520 9.16 25.49 8.55
CA GLU A 520 7.69 25.50 8.49
C GLU A 520 7.19 24.30 7.68
N SER A 521 7.77 24.10 6.49
CA SER A 521 7.45 22.97 5.63
C SER A 521 7.85 21.63 6.27
N PHE A 522 8.94 21.59 7.04
CA PHE A 522 9.32 20.40 7.81
C PHE A 522 8.23 19.94 8.77
N ASN A 523 7.63 20.88 9.53
CA ASN A 523 6.56 20.55 10.47
C ASN A 523 5.28 20.06 9.76
N LEU A 524 4.94 20.64 8.62
CA LEU A 524 3.80 20.19 7.80
C LEU A 524 4.04 18.77 7.26
N ALA A 525 5.23 18.51 6.71
CA ALA A 525 5.61 17.21 6.18
C ALA A 525 5.74 16.14 7.29
N LEU A 526 6.14 16.53 8.50
CA LEU A 526 6.22 15.63 9.65
C LEU A 526 4.84 15.16 10.08
N ALA A 527 3.86 16.07 10.12
CA ALA A 527 2.48 15.70 10.39
C ALA A 527 1.93 14.74 9.34
N ASP A 528 2.17 15.00 8.04
CA ASP A 528 1.76 14.12 6.95
C ASP A 528 2.42 12.73 7.04
N ALA A 529 3.73 12.67 7.34
CA ALA A 529 4.46 11.41 7.49
C ALA A 529 3.89 10.54 8.63
N LEU A 530 3.63 11.14 9.79
CA LEU A 530 3.08 10.43 10.95
C LEU A 530 1.62 10.01 10.74
N GLU A 531 0.81 10.80 10.03
CA GLU A 531 -0.55 10.40 9.63
C GLU A 531 -0.53 9.24 8.64
N ALA A 532 0.36 9.27 7.64
CA ALA A 532 0.53 8.17 6.70
C ALA A 532 0.98 6.88 7.41
N HIS A 533 1.91 7.00 8.37
CA HIS A 533 2.36 5.89 9.21
C HIS A 533 1.20 5.31 10.03
N ARG A 534 0.46 6.16 10.74
CA ARG A 534 -0.74 5.77 11.50
C ARG A 534 -1.76 5.03 10.62
N ASP A 535 -2.02 5.56 9.44
CA ASP A 535 -3.04 5.02 8.55
C ASP A 535 -2.59 3.68 7.94
N HIS A 536 -1.30 3.48 7.68
CA HIS A 536 -0.74 2.20 7.24
C HIS A 536 -0.90 1.09 8.29
N TYR A 537 -0.56 1.38 9.55
CA TYR A 537 -0.57 0.39 10.65
C TYR A 537 -1.95 0.21 11.31
N ARG A 538 -2.97 0.96 10.88
CA ARG A 538 -4.37 0.74 11.27
C ARG A 538 -5.08 -0.35 10.46
N VAL A 539 -4.44 -0.85 9.42
CA VAL A 539 -5.02 -1.84 8.50
C VAL A 539 -4.73 -3.24 8.99
N ALA A 540 -5.73 -4.12 8.96
CA ALA A 540 -5.59 -5.54 9.29
C ALA A 540 -4.88 -5.79 10.64
N ASP A 541 -3.97 -6.76 10.69
CA ASP A 541 -3.14 -7.12 11.83
C ASP A 541 -1.82 -6.32 11.89
N ARG A 542 -1.63 -5.29 11.05
CA ARG A 542 -0.38 -4.50 11.02
C ARG A 542 -0.11 -3.78 12.33
N ALA A 543 -1.12 -3.53 13.16
CA ALA A 543 -0.95 -2.96 14.49
C ALA A 543 -0.09 -3.83 15.45
N ASP A 544 0.01 -5.14 15.17
CA ASP A 544 0.88 -6.07 15.89
C ASP A 544 2.35 -5.97 15.44
N ASP A 545 2.63 -5.32 14.31
CA ASP A 545 3.99 -5.10 13.83
C ASP A 545 4.75 -4.13 14.77
N PRO A 546 6.00 -4.45 15.17
CA PRO A 546 6.82 -3.53 15.97
C PRO A 546 6.91 -2.11 15.39
N ASP A 547 6.89 -1.96 14.07
CA ASP A 547 7.03 -0.68 13.40
C ASP A 547 5.80 0.21 13.62
N ALA A 548 4.63 -0.35 13.93
CA ALA A 548 3.43 0.42 14.29
C ALA A 548 3.61 1.33 15.52
N ARG A 549 4.66 1.08 16.31
CA ARG A 549 4.97 1.82 17.54
C ARG A 549 5.70 3.12 17.25
N PHE A 550 6.59 3.12 16.25
CA PHE A 550 7.43 4.26 15.86
C PHE A 550 7.78 4.23 14.37
N ASP A 551 7.53 5.35 13.70
CA ASP A 551 8.27 5.70 12.50
C ASP A 551 9.69 6.13 12.91
N LEU A 552 10.63 5.18 12.81
CA LEU A 552 12.01 5.39 13.27
C LEU A 552 12.71 6.50 12.48
N ASP A 553 12.44 6.60 11.17
CA ASP A 553 13.02 7.64 10.32
C ASP A 553 12.44 9.01 10.65
N ALA A 554 11.11 9.14 10.78
CA ALA A 554 10.49 10.42 11.13
C ALA A 554 10.94 10.91 12.51
N LEU A 555 11.07 10.01 13.49
CA LEU A 555 11.62 10.32 14.82
C LEU A 555 13.08 10.77 14.73
N ALA A 556 13.91 10.07 13.95
CA ALA A 556 15.31 10.42 13.75
C ALA A 556 15.48 11.79 13.09
N LEU A 557 14.71 12.08 12.04
CA LEU A 557 14.74 13.38 11.36
C LEU A 557 14.21 14.51 12.26
N ALA A 558 13.20 14.25 13.11
CA ALA A 558 12.71 15.22 14.09
C ALA A 558 13.76 15.53 15.17
N CYS A 559 14.43 14.52 15.72
CA CYS A 559 15.55 14.70 16.65
C CYS A 559 16.72 15.45 15.99
N HIS A 560 17.03 15.15 14.73
CA HIS A 560 18.06 15.86 13.98
C HIS A 560 17.70 17.34 13.76
N ALA A 561 16.46 17.64 13.38
CA ALA A 561 15.96 18.99 13.22
C ALA A 561 16.06 19.80 14.53
N ARG A 562 15.71 19.19 15.67
CA ARG A 562 15.87 19.80 17.00
C ARG A 562 17.32 20.18 17.30
N ARG A 563 18.29 19.31 16.99
CA ARG A 563 19.73 19.61 17.18
C ARG A 563 20.27 20.69 16.24
N ARG A 564 19.58 20.94 15.12
CA ARG A 564 19.85 22.09 14.24
C ARG A 564 19.23 23.40 14.75
N GLY A 565 18.50 23.37 15.86
CA GLY A 565 17.84 24.53 16.45
C GLY A 565 16.39 24.74 16.01
N TRP A 566 15.79 23.80 15.25
CA TRP A 566 14.41 23.94 14.78
C TRP A 566 13.40 23.59 15.88
N ASN A 567 12.21 24.19 15.81
CA ASN A 567 11.09 23.84 16.68
C ASN A 567 10.25 22.76 16.01
N VAL A 568 10.17 21.59 16.65
CA VAL A 568 9.23 20.53 16.29
C VAL A 568 7.89 20.87 16.95
N ARG A 569 6.93 21.27 16.14
CA ARG A 569 5.57 21.72 16.48
C ARG A 569 4.53 20.67 16.10
N VAL A 570 4.89 19.39 16.14
CA VAL A 570 3.98 18.26 15.97
C VAL A 570 3.91 17.51 17.29
N GLU A 571 2.70 17.30 17.81
CA GLU A 571 2.45 16.57 19.04
C GLU A 571 1.95 15.17 18.71
N SER A 572 2.75 14.15 19.04
CA SER A 572 2.40 12.77 18.70
C SER A 572 3.03 11.75 19.66
N PRO A 573 2.33 10.66 20.02
CA PRO A 573 2.94 9.52 20.72
C PRO A 573 4.08 8.85 19.94
N TYR A 574 4.17 9.07 18.61
CA TYR A 574 5.30 8.64 17.79
C TYR A 574 6.57 9.48 18.03
N LEU A 575 6.45 10.64 18.67
CA LEU A 575 7.53 11.57 18.97
C LEU A 575 7.67 11.79 20.49
N PRO A 576 8.23 10.82 21.24
CA PRO A 576 8.31 10.91 22.68
C PRO A 576 8.97 12.21 23.15
N ARG A 577 8.29 12.93 24.03
CA ARG A 577 8.70 14.25 24.47
C ARG A 577 10.08 14.24 25.11
N ARG A 578 10.39 13.23 25.94
CA ARG A 578 11.71 13.05 26.57
C ARG A 578 12.84 12.90 25.53
N LEU A 579 12.60 12.28 24.38
CA LEU A 579 13.60 12.17 23.31
C LEU A 579 13.80 13.49 22.57
N LEU A 580 12.70 14.16 22.19
CA LEU A 580 12.76 15.45 21.50
C LEU A 580 13.39 16.56 22.36
N GLN A 581 13.20 16.49 23.68
CA GLN A 581 13.82 17.41 24.64
C GLN A 581 15.32 17.14 24.80
N ALA A 582 15.73 15.87 24.83
CA ALA A 582 17.15 15.50 24.93
C ALA A 582 17.95 15.82 23.66
N ALA A 583 17.29 16.02 22.52
CA ALA A 583 17.89 16.45 21.26
C ALA A 583 18.17 17.97 21.26
N GLU A 584 19.00 18.44 22.19
CA GLU A 584 19.35 19.86 22.32
C GLU A 584 20.26 20.35 21.18
N PRO A 585 20.17 21.64 20.77
CA PRO A 585 21.09 22.23 19.79
C PRO A 585 22.56 22.13 20.23
N PHE A 586 23.46 21.95 19.25
CA PHE A 586 24.91 21.88 19.48
C PHE A 586 25.55 23.19 19.91
#